data_AF-A0A8T4P8F2-F1
#
_entry.id   AF-A0A8T4P8F2-F1
#
_cell.length_a   1.000
_cell.length_b   1.000
_cell.length_c   1.000
_cell.angle_alpha   90.00
_cell.angle_beta   90.00
_cell.angle_gamma   90.00
#
_symmetry.space_group_name_H-M   'P 1'
#
loop_
_entity.id
_entity.type
_entity.pdbx_description
1 polymer ?
#
loop_
_entity_poly.entity_id
_entity_poly.type
_entity_poly.pdbx_seq_one_letter_code
_entity_poly.pdbx_strand_id
1 'polypeptide(L)'
;MVNKKGFLRIAEATISIMIILGFLLILNVNNEVRVERNLAETLPPFLEEVARDPELRLRILEYDTTESSGYSYNEWRLGRIQGFLDERIKNSSFGYDVRICELDKVCPLVPYPVDAEEIFASERAVTTSVQENLAQQNFAPKKLKLFLWRRVV
;
A
#
# COMPACT_ATOMS: atom_id res chain seq x y z
N MET A 1 -38.32 32.61 41.83
CA MET A 1 -37.13 31.74 41.93
C MET A 1 -37.18 30.73 40.80
N VAL A 2 -36.38 30.93 39.76
CA VAL A 2 -36.40 30.10 38.54
C VAL A 2 -36.04 28.64 38.89
N ASN A 3 -36.64 27.70 38.19
CA ASN A 3 -36.74 26.27 38.48
C ASN A 3 -35.36 25.53 38.50
N LYS A 4 -34.55 25.77 39.54
CA LYS A 4 -33.17 25.23 39.70
C LYS A 4 -33.07 23.71 39.59
N LYS A 5 -34.14 22.99 39.93
CA LYS A 5 -34.21 21.52 39.84
C LYS A 5 -34.21 21.01 38.39
N GLY A 6 -34.80 21.74 37.46
CA GLY A 6 -34.79 21.39 36.04
C GLY A 6 -33.41 21.57 35.42
N PHE A 7 -32.75 22.68 35.77
CA PHE A 7 -31.38 22.95 35.31
C PHE A 7 -30.38 21.90 35.81
N LEU A 8 -30.52 21.43 37.05
CA LEU A 8 -29.64 20.40 37.61
C LEU A 8 -29.79 19.04 36.90
N ARG A 9 -31.03 18.66 36.54
CA ARG A 9 -31.30 17.44 35.77
C ARG A 9 -30.75 17.50 34.34
N ILE A 10 -30.82 18.66 33.70
CA ILE A 10 -30.24 18.87 32.38
C ILE A 10 -28.71 18.75 32.47
N ALA A 11 -28.10 19.37 33.48
CA ALA A 11 -26.67 19.29 33.72
C ALA A 11 -26.18 17.83 33.93
N GLU A 12 -26.90 17.05 34.73
CA GLU A 12 -26.62 15.64 34.98
C GLU A 12 -26.68 14.79 33.68
N ALA A 13 -27.72 14.99 32.87
CA ALA A 13 -27.85 14.30 31.59
C ALA A 13 -26.72 14.68 30.62
N THR A 14 -26.33 15.96 30.56
CA THR A 14 -25.22 16.39 29.71
C THR A 14 -23.88 15.80 30.12
N ILE A 15 -23.59 15.71 31.42
CA ILE A 15 -22.37 15.08 31.93
C ILE A 15 -22.34 13.60 31.56
N SER A 16 -23.47 12.90 31.71
CA SER A 16 -23.59 11.49 31.35
C SER A 16 -23.32 11.26 29.87
N ILE A 17 -23.89 12.10 28.99
CA ILE A 17 -23.66 12.04 27.54
C ILE A 17 -22.19 12.32 27.21
N MET A 18 -21.55 13.30 27.84
CA MET A 18 -20.13 13.60 27.64
C MET A 18 -19.23 12.42 28.03
N ILE A 19 -19.52 11.74 29.15
CA ILE A 19 -18.75 10.57 29.59
C ILE A 19 -18.90 9.42 28.59
N ILE A 20 -20.12 9.17 28.08
CA ILE A 20 -20.37 8.12 27.08
C ILE A 20 -19.62 8.44 25.77
N LEU A 21 -19.70 9.69 25.30
CA LEU A 21 -18.97 10.13 24.09
C LEU A 21 -17.45 10.02 24.27
N GLY A 22 -16.92 10.42 25.43
CA GLY A 22 -15.50 10.28 25.74
C GLY A 22 -15.04 8.83 25.73
N PHE A 23 -15.84 7.93 26.28
CA PHE A 23 -15.55 6.49 26.27
C PHE A 23 -15.59 5.92 24.85
N LEU A 24 -16.58 6.30 24.04
CA LEU A 24 -16.66 5.89 22.63
C LEU A 24 -15.47 6.38 21.81
N LEU A 25 -14.96 7.59 22.08
CA LEU A 25 -13.76 8.12 21.43
C LEU A 25 -12.51 7.29 21.80
N ILE A 26 -12.33 6.94 23.07
CA ILE A 26 -11.20 6.11 23.52
C ILE A 26 -11.24 4.72 22.85
N LEU A 27 -12.41 4.10 22.75
CA LEU A 27 -12.57 2.81 22.06
C LEU A 27 -12.24 2.89 20.57
N ASN A 28 -12.51 4.03 19.92
CA ASN A 28 -12.22 4.22 18.51
C ASN A 28 -10.72 4.43 18.25
N VAL A 29 -10.02 5.13 19.15
CA VAL A 29 -8.56 5.34 19.06
C VAL A 29 -7.79 4.02 19.19
N ASN A 30 -8.24 3.10 20.07
CA ASN A 30 -7.54 1.81 20.27
C ASN A 30 -7.72 0.79 19.13
N ASN A 31 -8.37 1.14 18.01
CA ASN A 31 -8.50 0.25 16.84
C ASN A 31 -7.24 0.21 15.94
N GLU A 32 -6.12 0.81 16.31
CA GLU A 32 -4.89 0.84 15.49
C GLU A 32 -4.39 -0.56 15.08
N VAL A 33 -4.56 -1.57 15.94
CA VAL A 33 -4.21 -2.98 15.63
C VAL A 33 -5.01 -3.56 14.45
N ARG A 34 -6.18 -3.00 14.12
CA ARG A 34 -6.91 -3.36 12.89
C ARG A 34 -6.29 -2.73 11.65
N VAL A 35 -5.64 -1.58 11.77
CA VAL A 35 -5.05 -0.86 10.63
C VAL A 35 -3.83 -1.61 10.10
N GLU A 36 -2.97 -2.15 10.97
CA GLU A 36 -1.81 -2.97 10.56
C GLU A 36 -2.23 -4.21 9.75
N ARG A 37 -3.21 -4.96 10.26
CA ARG A 37 -3.78 -6.11 9.54
C ARG A 37 -4.37 -5.71 8.19
N ASN A 38 -5.00 -4.53 8.14
CA ASN A 38 -5.58 -3.99 6.92
C ASN A 38 -4.50 -3.66 5.87
N LEU A 39 -3.32 -3.17 6.25
CA LEU A 39 -2.25 -2.85 5.30
C LEU A 39 -1.72 -4.09 4.58
N ALA A 40 -1.46 -5.18 5.31
CA ALA A 40 -1.04 -6.44 4.73
C ALA A 40 -2.10 -7.04 3.79
N GLU A 41 -3.38 -6.89 4.13
CA GLU A 41 -4.52 -7.34 3.32
C GLU A 41 -4.80 -6.42 2.11
N THR A 42 -4.35 -5.16 2.15
CA THR A 42 -4.53 -4.17 1.08
C THR A 42 -3.56 -4.37 -0.09
N LEU A 43 -2.39 -4.96 0.17
CA LEU A 43 -1.33 -5.15 -0.84
C LEU A 43 -1.71 -6.14 -1.98
N PRO A 44 -2.24 -7.35 -1.71
CA PRO A 44 -2.52 -8.33 -2.76
C PRO A 44 -3.52 -7.87 -3.82
N PRO A 45 -4.63 -7.16 -3.49
CA PRO A 45 -5.54 -6.59 -4.49
C PRO A 45 -4.84 -5.68 -5.51
N PHE A 46 -3.93 -4.80 -5.06
CA PHE A 46 -3.19 -3.93 -5.97
C PHE A 46 -2.28 -4.72 -6.92
N LEU A 47 -1.57 -5.72 -6.39
CA LEU A 47 -0.73 -6.59 -7.21
C LEU A 47 -1.55 -7.41 -8.23
N GLU A 48 -2.75 -7.85 -7.84
CA GLU A 48 -3.67 -8.54 -8.73
C GLU A 48 -4.16 -7.62 -9.86
N GLU A 49 -4.53 -6.38 -9.55
CA GLU A 49 -4.94 -5.40 -10.57
C GLU A 49 -3.79 -5.12 -11.56
N VAL A 50 -2.57 -4.90 -11.07
CA VAL A 50 -1.40 -4.66 -11.92
C VAL A 50 -1.11 -5.87 -12.82
N ALA A 51 -1.27 -7.09 -12.31
CA ALA A 51 -1.04 -8.30 -13.10
C ALA A 51 -2.16 -8.59 -14.11
N ARG A 52 -3.39 -8.11 -13.87
CA ARG A 52 -4.52 -8.25 -14.79
C ARG A 52 -4.46 -7.28 -15.96
N ASP A 53 -3.86 -6.11 -15.75
CA ASP A 53 -3.67 -5.13 -16.80
C ASP A 53 -2.63 -5.63 -17.84
N PRO A 54 -3.01 -5.82 -19.12
CA PRO A 54 -2.08 -6.32 -20.13
C PRO A 54 -0.91 -5.38 -20.41
N GLU A 55 -1.11 -4.06 -20.34
CA GLU A 55 -0.07 -3.06 -20.60
C GLU A 55 0.95 -3.05 -19.46
N LEU A 56 0.47 -3.02 -18.20
CA LEU A 56 1.35 -3.07 -17.03
C LEU A 56 2.11 -4.39 -16.95
N ARG A 57 1.44 -5.50 -17.28
CA ARG A 57 2.08 -6.81 -17.32
C ARG A 57 3.21 -6.90 -18.36
N LEU A 58 2.99 -6.39 -19.58
CA LEU A 58 4.05 -6.35 -20.60
C LEU A 58 5.25 -5.53 -20.12
N ARG A 59 5.01 -4.38 -19.50
CA ARG A 59 6.09 -3.54 -18.93
C ARG A 59 6.90 -4.27 -17.85
N ILE A 60 6.25 -5.06 -17.00
CA ILE A 60 6.92 -5.88 -15.99
C ILE A 60 7.79 -6.94 -16.66
N LEU A 61 7.26 -7.64 -17.66
CA LEU A 61 7.97 -8.68 -18.39
C LEU A 61 9.14 -8.13 -19.21
N GLU A 62 9.07 -6.89 -19.70
CA GLU A 62 10.16 -6.19 -20.41
C GLU A 62 11.23 -5.60 -19.49
N TYR A 63 10.98 -5.51 -18.17
CA TYR A 63 11.86 -4.81 -17.23
C TYR A 63 13.23 -5.50 -17.11
N ASP A 64 14.33 -4.85 -17.49
CA ASP A 64 15.65 -5.48 -17.37
C ASP A 64 16.14 -5.46 -15.92
N THR A 65 16.21 -6.63 -15.27
CA THR A 65 16.65 -6.76 -13.87
C THR A 65 18.17 -6.75 -13.71
N THR A 66 18.93 -6.84 -14.81
CA THR A 66 20.39 -6.84 -14.81
C THR A 66 20.98 -5.44 -14.93
N GLU A 67 20.20 -4.48 -15.43
CA GLU A 67 20.59 -3.09 -15.57
C GLU A 67 20.44 -2.37 -14.22
N SER A 68 21.48 -2.40 -13.39
CA SER A 68 21.41 -1.89 -12.01
C SER A 68 21.32 -0.36 -11.85
N SER A 69 21.45 0.42 -12.93
CA SER A 69 21.57 1.89 -12.83
C SER A 69 21.57 2.61 -14.19
N GLY A 70 20.83 2.10 -15.17
CA GLY A 70 20.62 2.78 -16.46
C GLY A 70 19.45 3.76 -16.37
N TYR A 71 19.74 5.05 -16.13
CA TYR A 71 18.84 6.19 -15.90
C TYR A 71 17.82 6.52 -17.02
N SER A 72 17.26 5.56 -17.75
CA SER A 72 16.25 5.90 -18.77
C SER A 72 15.20 4.83 -19.01
N TYR A 73 15.56 3.58 -19.29
CA TYR A 73 14.59 2.59 -19.80
C TYR A 73 13.78 1.88 -18.72
N ASN A 74 14.34 1.66 -17.53
CA ASN A 74 13.61 1.02 -16.44
C ASN A 74 12.76 2.02 -15.65
N GLU A 75 13.18 3.30 -15.58
CA GLU A 75 12.44 4.37 -14.88
C GLU A 75 11.07 4.64 -15.51
N TRP A 76 10.96 4.71 -16.84
CA TRP A 76 9.66 4.97 -17.48
C TRP A 76 8.68 3.80 -17.32
N ARG A 77 9.18 2.56 -17.24
CA ARG A 77 8.36 1.36 -17.01
C ARG A 77 7.85 1.33 -15.58
N LEU A 78 8.75 1.53 -14.62
CA LEU A 78 8.42 1.59 -13.20
C LEU A 78 7.50 2.77 -12.90
N GLY A 79 7.74 3.93 -13.53
CA GLY A 79 6.95 5.15 -13.35
C GLY A 79 5.47 5.01 -13.70
N ARG A 80 5.11 4.10 -14.61
CA ARG A 80 3.70 3.85 -14.96
C ARG A 80 3.01 2.93 -13.95
N ILE A 81 3.75 1.99 -13.37
CA ILE A 81 3.28 1.18 -12.25
C ILE A 81 3.17 2.05 -11.00
N GLN A 82 4.15 2.92 -10.76
CA GLN A 82 4.13 3.90 -9.68
C GLN A 82 2.95 4.86 -9.86
N GLY A 83 2.73 5.45 -11.03
CA GLY A 83 1.56 6.32 -11.26
C GLY A 83 0.22 5.62 -11.01
N PHE A 84 0.09 4.34 -11.39
CA PHE A 84 -1.09 3.54 -11.08
C PHE A 84 -1.31 3.37 -9.56
N LEU A 85 -0.23 3.23 -8.81
CA LEU A 85 -0.26 3.08 -7.35
C LEU A 85 -0.42 4.41 -6.63
N ASP A 86 0.19 5.50 -7.10
CA ASP A 86 0.02 6.86 -6.58
C ASP A 86 -1.45 7.28 -6.60
N GLU A 87 -2.19 6.88 -7.64
CA GLU A 87 -3.63 7.15 -7.74
C GLU A 87 -4.46 6.42 -6.68
N ARG A 88 -3.97 5.29 -6.17
CA ARG A 88 -4.68 4.40 -5.22
C ARG A 88 -4.22 4.62 -3.79
N ILE A 89 -2.91 4.79 -3.59
CA ILE A 89 -2.24 5.03 -2.33
C ILE A 89 -2.10 6.55 -2.14
N LYS A 90 -3.22 7.29 -2.22
CA LYS A 90 -3.25 8.76 -2.10
C LYS A 90 -3.05 9.30 -0.68
N ASN A 91 -2.71 8.46 0.28
CA ASN A 91 -2.62 8.87 1.68
C ASN A 91 -1.17 9.21 2.03
N SER A 92 -0.92 10.48 2.39
CA SER A 92 0.39 11.01 2.74
C SER A 92 1.05 10.33 3.94
N SER A 93 0.27 9.61 4.75
CA SER A 93 0.72 8.90 5.95
C SER A 93 1.42 7.57 5.64
N PHE A 94 1.37 7.11 4.39
CA PHE A 94 2.01 5.87 3.97
C PHE A 94 3.12 6.16 2.95
N GLY A 95 4.23 5.46 3.11
CA GLY A 95 5.27 5.34 2.09
C GLY A 95 5.15 3.98 1.41
N TYR A 96 5.50 3.93 0.13
CA TYR A 96 5.52 2.68 -0.61
C TYR A 96 6.68 2.66 -1.61
N ASP A 97 7.13 1.47 -1.98
CA ASP A 97 8.09 1.24 -3.06
C ASP A 97 7.72 -0.03 -3.83
N VAL A 98 8.07 -0.06 -5.10
CA VAL A 98 7.82 -1.18 -6.00
C VAL A 98 9.13 -1.65 -6.60
N ARG A 99 9.34 -2.96 -6.55
CA ARG A 99 10.50 -3.59 -7.18
C ARG A 99 10.05 -4.69 -8.12
N ILE A 100 10.73 -4.77 -9.26
CA ILE A 100 10.61 -5.86 -10.21
C ILE A 100 11.91 -6.64 -10.18
N CYS A 101 11.80 -7.94 -9.99
CA CYS A 101 12.94 -8.83 -9.87
C CYS A 101 12.72 -10.10 -10.68
N GLU A 102 13.79 -10.84 -10.93
CA GLU A 102 13.68 -12.21 -11.44
C GLU A 102 12.94 -13.08 -10.41
N LEU A 103 12.20 -14.08 -10.91
CA LEU A 103 11.34 -14.91 -10.08
C LEU A 103 12.12 -15.60 -8.95
N ASP A 104 13.33 -16.06 -9.24
CA ASP A 104 14.22 -16.85 -8.37
C ASP A 104 15.15 -16.01 -7.47
N LYS A 105 15.32 -14.72 -7.75
CA LYS A 105 16.22 -13.83 -6.98
C LYS A 105 15.52 -13.20 -5.78
N VAL A 106 16.25 -12.94 -4.69
CA VAL A 106 15.71 -12.14 -3.59
C VAL A 106 15.45 -10.72 -4.09
N CYS A 107 14.28 -10.17 -3.74
CA CYS A 107 13.88 -8.81 -4.10
C CYS A 107 13.80 -7.97 -2.83
N PRO A 108 14.93 -7.40 -2.37
CA PRO A 108 14.98 -6.62 -1.14
C PRO A 108 14.56 -5.17 -1.38
N LEU A 109 14.04 -4.52 -0.34
CA LEU A 109 13.89 -3.08 -0.29
C LEU A 109 15.23 -2.48 0.12
N VAL A 110 15.92 -1.81 -0.80
CA VAL A 110 17.21 -1.15 -0.52
C VAL A 110 17.25 0.23 -1.18
N PRO A 111 17.56 1.30 -0.43
CA PRO A 111 17.72 1.33 1.04
C PRO A 111 16.38 1.13 1.77
N TYR A 112 16.43 0.71 3.03
CA TYR A 112 15.25 0.70 3.89
C TYR A 112 14.88 2.13 4.30
N PRO A 113 13.59 2.50 4.29
CA PRO A 113 13.11 3.81 4.74
C PRO A 113 13.45 4.03 6.23
N VAL A 114 14.03 5.19 6.54
CA VAL A 114 14.43 5.57 7.91
C VAL A 114 13.21 5.94 8.76
N ASP A 115 12.13 6.38 8.11
CA ASP A 115 10.86 6.82 8.69
C ASP A 115 9.83 5.69 8.82
N ALA A 116 10.24 4.42 8.69
CA ALA A 116 9.37 3.27 8.78
C ALA A 116 9.57 2.50 10.08
N GLU A 117 8.49 2.34 10.84
CA GLU A 117 8.47 1.43 12.01
C GLU A 117 8.30 -0.03 11.57
N GLU A 118 7.33 -0.27 10.68
CA GLU A 118 7.05 -1.58 10.11
C GLU A 118 6.89 -1.50 8.60
N ILE A 119 7.39 -2.52 7.90
CA ILE A 119 7.34 -2.61 6.44
C ILE A 119 6.62 -3.89 6.05
N PHE A 120 5.45 -3.72 5.45
CA PHE A 120 4.66 -4.79 4.88
C PHE A 120 5.08 -5.01 3.44
N ALA A 121 5.25 -6.27 3.04
CA ALA A 121 5.62 -6.62 1.69
C ALA A 121 4.71 -7.74 1.17
N SER A 122 4.29 -7.60 -0.08
CA SER A 122 3.62 -8.67 -0.81
C SER A 122 4.23 -8.77 -2.19
N GLU A 123 4.25 -9.97 -2.74
CA GLU A 123 4.82 -10.24 -4.05
C GLU A 123 3.88 -11.07 -4.90
N ARG A 124 3.97 -10.86 -6.20
CA ARG A 124 3.21 -11.59 -7.20
C ARG A 124 4.08 -11.96 -8.39
N ALA A 125 4.03 -13.22 -8.76
CA ALA A 125 4.61 -13.71 -10.00
C ALA A 125 3.79 -13.25 -11.21
N VAL A 126 4.46 -12.74 -12.22
CA VAL A 126 3.89 -12.26 -13.47
C VAL A 126 4.49 -13.08 -14.60
N THR A 127 3.62 -13.81 -15.30
CA THR A 127 3.99 -14.72 -16.39
C THR A 127 3.48 -14.20 -17.74
N THR A 128 4.00 -14.80 -18.81
CA THR A 128 3.77 -14.37 -20.19
C THR A 128 2.30 -14.31 -20.60
N SER A 129 1.99 -13.45 -21.57
CA SER A 129 0.69 -13.39 -22.22
C SER A 129 0.70 -14.30 -23.46
N VAL A 130 -0.48 -14.70 -23.93
CA VAL A 130 -0.65 -15.51 -25.15
C VAL A 130 -0.37 -14.68 -26.42
N GLN A 131 0.27 -13.51 -26.35
CA GLN A 131 0.56 -12.71 -27.53
C GLN A 131 1.64 -13.42 -28.36
N GLU A 132 1.21 -13.92 -29.53
CA GLU A 132 1.91 -14.85 -30.42
C GLU A 132 3.28 -14.37 -30.92
N ASN A 133 3.64 -13.08 -30.73
CA ASN A 133 4.91 -12.50 -31.15
C ASN A 133 6.01 -12.52 -30.07
N LEU A 134 5.74 -13.05 -28.88
CA LEU A 134 6.68 -13.05 -27.75
C LEU A 134 7.72 -14.18 -27.79
N ALA A 135 7.61 -15.14 -28.73
CA ALA A 135 8.55 -16.27 -28.84
C ALA A 135 9.98 -15.86 -29.23
N GLN A 136 10.19 -14.63 -29.71
CA GLN A 136 11.51 -14.11 -30.12
C GLN A 136 12.17 -13.23 -29.06
N GLN A 137 11.47 -12.81 -28.02
CA GLN A 137 12.00 -12.02 -26.93
C GLN A 137 11.93 -12.88 -25.67
N ASN A 138 13.07 -13.07 -24.98
CA ASN A 138 13.17 -13.87 -23.76
C ASN A 138 12.36 -13.24 -22.61
N PHE A 139 11.03 -13.38 -22.65
CA PHE A 139 10.13 -12.94 -21.61
C PHE A 139 10.14 -13.96 -20.47
N ALA A 140 11.21 -13.94 -19.69
CA ALA A 140 11.30 -14.70 -18.46
C ALA A 140 10.22 -14.22 -17.48
N PRO A 141 9.54 -15.14 -16.77
CA PRO A 141 8.66 -14.79 -15.67
C PRO A 141 9.38 -13.91 -14.65
N LYS A 142 8.71 -12.84 -14.22
CA LYS A 142 9.24 -11.89 -13.24
C LYS A 142 8.34 -11.84 -12.02
N LYS A 143 8.84 -11.29 -10.94
CA LYS A 143 8.03 -10.97 -9.77
C LYS A 143 7.98 -9.48 -9.53
N LEU A 144 6.76 -9.02 -9.28
CA LEU A 144 6.46 -7.67 -8.80
C LEU A 144 6.32 -7.74 -7.29
N LYS A 145 7.07 -6.90 -6.58
CA LYS A 145 7.01 -6.79 -5.13
C LYS A 145 6.65 -5.37 -4.73
N LEU A 146 5.61 -5.24 -3.92
CA LEU A 146 5.15 -3.97 -3.37
C LEU A 146 5.47 -3.95 -1.88
N PHE A 147 6.14 -2.89 -1.46
CA PHE A 147 6.43 -2.58 -0.07
C PHE A 147 5.56 -1.40 0.35
N LEU A 148 4.99 -1.46 1.55
CA LEU A 148 4.16 -0.41 2.12
C LEU A 148 4.49 -0.28 3.60
N TRP A 149 4.65 0.96 4.05
CA TRP A 149 4.92 1.28 5.44
C TRP A 149 4.18 2.53 5.86
N ARG A 150 3.95 2.68 7.15
CA ARG A 150 3.47 3.93 7.74
C ARG A 150 4.68 4.85 7.96
N ARG A 151 4.55 6.11 7.56
CA ARG A 151 5.56 7.13 7.85
C ARG A 151 5.38 7.59 9.29
N VAL A 152 6.47 7.54 10.06
CA VAL A 152 6.54 8.17 11.37
C VAL A 152 6.82 9.66 11.12
N VAL A 153 5.84 10.52 11.40
CA VAL A 153 5.94 11.98 11.30
C VAL A 153 6.58 12.55 12.57
#